data_AF-A0A2M9Z6L3-F1
#
_entry.id   AF-A0A2M9Z6L3-F1
#
_cell.length_a   1.000
_cell.length_b   1.000
_cell.length_c   1.000
_cell.angle_alpha   90.00
_cell.angle_beta   90.00
_cell.angle_gamma   90.00
#
_symmetry.space_group_name_H-M   'P 1'
#
loop_
_entity.id
_entity.type
_entity.pdbx_description
1 polymer ?
#
loop_
_entity_poly.entity_id
_entity_poly.type
_entity_poly.pdbx_seq_one_letter_code
_entity_poly.pdbx_strand_id
1 'polypeptide(L)'
;MFKIAFLYIISIISFLAGIVGVVILATQLLNVGYGFDLRSIEINETNQIAGILQGVIGTIWIFTTISLLFLTNELQKKELRATNKFFQQQNDDSHYFNLINLFTDIQRNVELLYEYIDRSIDPIDNVIRNTTIYKGKKYFENAAWCVLAFFEFCETSSEKTKTYLQNCLIPFGRNSDIANSIKARSEFNSDLDFCAYNLDKIRPVFILETYDYVSLFIEILKFIAIADRKDLYLNYIRGVLSPMEQSFLFYMLLADVEGVKIAKELKFFSKLPSKLLANEVHVKFYQ
;
A
#
# COMPACT_ATOMS: atom_id res chain seq x y z
N MET A 1 25.74 18.40 5.22
CA MET A 1 25.30 19.80 5.39
C MET A 1 26.49 20.77 5.51
N PHE A 2 27.44 20.52 6.42
CA PHE A 2 28.63 21.37 6.65
C PHE A 2 29.50 21.62 5.40
N LYS A 3 29.73 20.59 4.56
CA LYS A 3 30.53 20.70 3.33
C LYS A 3 29.91 21.63 2.27
N ILE A 4 28.57 21.70 2.19
CA ILE A 4 27.86 22.54 1.22
C ILE A 4 27.85 23.99 1.69
N ALA A 5 27.62 24.22 2.99
CA ALA A 5 27.71 25.54 3.59
C ALA A 5 29.12 26.13 3.44
N PHE A 6 30.16 25.31 3.63
CA PHE A 6 31.55 25.71 3.42
C PHE A 6 31.85 26.10 1.97
N LEU A 7 31.40 25.31 0.99
CA LEU A 7 31.52 25.66 -0.43
C LEU A 7 30.76 26.95 -0.79
N TYR A 8 29.58 27.17 -0.21
CA TYR A 8 28.82 28.41 -0.38
C TYR A 8 29.60 29.62 0.15
N ILE A 9 30.15 29.50 1.36
CA ILE A 9 30.92 30.57 2.01
C ILE A 9 32.17 30.90 1.18
N ILE A 10 32.92 29.89 0.74
CA ILE A 10 34.11 30.11 -0.11
C ILE A 10 33.70 30.78 -1.44
N SER A 11 32.62 30.33 -2.07
CA SER A 11 32.15 30.92 -3.34
C SER A 11 31.80 32.40 -3.18
N ILE A 12 31.09 32.76 -2.10
CA ILE A 12 30.73 34.14 -1.79
C ILE A 12 31.99 34.97 -1.49
N ILE A 13 32.93 34.43 -0.71
CA ILE A 13 34.19 35.13 -0.38
C ILE A 13 35.04 35.35 -1.64
N SER A 14 35.20 34.34 -2.50
CA SER A 14 35.93 34.47 -3.76
C SER A 14 35.27 35.47 -4.71
N PHE A 15 33.95 35.48 -4.78
CA PHE A 15 33.21 36.45 -5.60
C PHE A 15 33.39 37.89 -5.07
N LEU A 16 33.27 38.10 -3.76
CA LEU A 16 33.50 39.39 -3.12
C LEU A 16 34.94 39.86 -3.28
N ALA A 17 35.93 38.97 -3.13
CA ALA A 17 37.34 39.27 -3.37
C ALA A 17 37.59 39.68 -4.83
N GLY A 18 36.89 39.06 -5.78
CA GLY A 18 36.88 39.48 -7.19
C GLY A 18 36.36 40.90 -7.38
N ILE A 19 35.21 41.24 -6.78
CA ILE A 19 34.64 42.60 -6.85
C ILE A 19 35.60 43.61 -6.23
N VAL A 20 36.15 43.32 -5.05
CA VAL A 20 37.11 44.20 -4.38
C VAL A 20 38.35 44.40 -5.25
N GLY A 21 38.87 43.34 -5.88
CA GLY A 21 39.95 43.44 -6.85
C GLY A 21 39.63 44.41 -8.00
N VAL A 22 38.45 44.25 -8.63
CA VAL A 22 37.96 45.15 -9.70
C VAL A 22 37.85 46.60 -9.25
N VAL A 23 37.35 46.85 -8.03
CA VAL A 23 37.21 48.21 -7.48
C VAL A 23 38.57 48.84 -7.20
N ILE A 24 39.50 48.11 -6.58
CA ILE A 24 40.87 48.58 -6.32
C ILE A 24 41.53 48.98 -7.64
N LEU A 25 41.31 48.20 -8.69
CA LEU A 25 41.85 48.49 -10.01
C LEU A 25 41.27 49.71 -10.66
N ALA A 26 39.95 49.84 -10.64
CA ALA A 26 39.29 51.03 -11.14
C ALA A 26 39.85 52.27 -10.41
N THR A 27 40.05 52.20 -9.09
CA THR A 27 40.63 53.30 -8.32
C THR A 27 42.11 53.54 -8.60
N GLN A 28 42.93 52.50 -8.81
CA GLN A 28 44.35 52.66 -9.15
C GLN A 28 44.52 53.24 -10.56
N LEU A 29 43.74 52.77 -11.54
CA LEU A 29 43.73 53.35 -12.89
C LEU A 29 43.32 54.83 -12.88
N LEU A 30 42.33 55.19 -12.06
CA LEU A 30 41.91 56.58 -11.89
C LEU A 30 42.96 57.44 -11.15
N ASN A 31 43.63 56.90 -10.13
CA ASN A 31 44.57 57.64 -9.28
C ASN A 31 46.00 57.74 -9.84
N VAL A 32 46.44 56.79 -10.67
CA VAL A 32 47.74 56.86 -11.38
C VAL A 32 47.72 57.96 -12.46
N GLY A 33 46.58 58.63 -12.67
CA GLY A 33 46.52 59.79 -13.55
C GLY A 33 46.43 59.42 -15.01
N TYR A 34 45.64 58.38 -15.36
CA TYR A 34 45.07 58.27 -16.70
C TYR A 34 44.03 59.39 -16.94
N GLY A 35 44.46 60.65 -16.85
CA GLY A 35 43.99 61.62 -17.82
C GLY A 35 44.51 61.11 -19.17
N PHE A 36 43.63 60.90 -20.15
CA PHE A 36 44.00 60.40 -21.46
C PHE A 36 45.10 61.28 -22.12
N ASP A 37 46.38 60.96 -21.93
CA ASP A 37 47.46 61.40 -22.80
C ASP A 37 48.25 60.18 -23.27
N LEU A 38 48.07 59.84 -24.55
CA LEU A 38 48.52 58.61 -25.20
C LEU A 38 50.06 58.50 -25.36
N ARG A 39 50.83 59.51 -24.92
CA ARG A 39 52.26 59.64 -25.25
C ARG A 39 53.25 59.31 -24.13
N SER A 40 52.82 59.13 -22.88
CA SER A 40 53.73 58.91 -21.74
C SER A 40 53.56 57.56 -21.04
N ILE A 41 52.86 56.61 -21.64
CA ILE A 41 52.67 55.28 -21.06
C ILE A 41 53.95 54.47 -21.27
N GLU A 42 54.67 54.15 -20.20
CA GLU A 42 55.67 53.08 -20.23
C GLU A 42 54.96 51.74 -20.46
N ILE A 43 55.00 51.29 -21.72
CA ILE A 43 54.24 50.14 -22.22
C ILE A 43 54.65 48.85 -21.50
N ASN A 44 55.90 48.74 -21.02
CA ASN A 44 56.41 47.53 -20.37
C ASN A 44 55.85 47.30 -18.97
N GLU A 45 55.83 48.31 -18.11
CA GLU A 45 55.30 48.16 -16.74
C GLU A 45 53.77 48.01 -16.74
N THR A 46 53.10 48.74 -17.63
CA THR A 46 51.64 48.66 -17.81
C THR A 46 51.21 47.27 -18.29
N ASN A 47 51.96 46.65 -19.21
CA ASN A 47 51.68 45.28 -19.68
C ASN A 47 51.93 44.22 -18.60
N GLN A 48 52.95 44.39 -17.74
CA GLN A 48 53.19 43.46 -16.63
C GLN A 48 52.08 43.52 -15.59
N ILE A 49 51.65 44.73 -15.22
CA ILE A 49 50.54 44.94 -14.28
C ILE A 49 49.25 44.34 -14.87
N ALA A 50 48.94 44.64 -16.14
CA ALA A 50 47.79 44.09 -16.84
C ALA A 50 47.82 42.54 -16.92
N GLY A 51 48.99 41.93 -17.14
CA GLY A 51 49.16 40.48 -17.17
C GLY A 51 48.93 39.80 -15.81
N ILE A 52 49.48 40.36 -14.73
CA ILE A 52 49.24 39.86 -13.35
C ILE A 52 47.74 39.94 -13.03
N LEU A 53 47.11 41.04 -13.42
CA LEU A 53 45.71 41.30 -13.20
C LEU A 53 44.77 40.36 -13.91
N GLN A 54 45.02 40.15 -15.19
CA GLN A 54 44.27 39.19 -15.99
C GLN A 54 44.41 37.78 -15.41
N GLY A 55 45.59 37.43 -14.88
CA GLY A 55 45.82 36.19 -14.15
C GLY A 55 44.98 36.05 -12.87
N VAL A 56 44.94 37.10 -12.03
CA VAL A 56 44.14 37.10 -10.79
C VAL A 56 42.64 37.03 -11.10
N ILE A 57 42.14 37.87 -12.00
CA ILE A 57 40.73 37.89 -12.39
C ILE A 57 40.33 36.55 -13.03
N GLY A 58 41.17 36.01 -13.92
CA GLY A 58 40.93 34.71 -14.55
C GLY A 58 40.86 33.58 -13.53
N THR A 59 41.74 33.57 -12.53
CA THR A 59 41.76 32.56 -11.47
C THR A 59 40.49 32.64 -10.61
N ILE A 60 40.05 33.85 -10.25
CA ILE A 60 38.80 34.06 -9.50
C ILE A 60 37.60 33.57 -10.31
N TRP A 61 37.58 33.86 -11.62
CA TRP A 61 36.51 33.44 -12.51
C TRP A 61 36.43 31.92 -12.64
N ILE A 62 37.58 31.26 -12.83
CA ILE A 62 37.67 29.79 -12.89
C ILE A 62 37.18 29.17 -11.58
N PHE A 63 37.64 29.68 -10.44
CA PHE A 63 37.26 29.14 -9.12
C PHE A 63 35.76 29.30 -8.84
N THR A 64 35.20 30.45 -9.20
CA THR A 64 33.76 30.74 -9.09
C THR A 64 32.95 29.78 -9.96
N THR A 65 33.38 29.56 -11.21
CA THR A 65 32.73 28.65 -12.16
C THR A 65 32.71 27.22 -11.68
N ILE A 66 33.86 26.71 -11.23
CA ILE A 66 33.98 25.35 -10.71
C ILE A 66 33.07 25.18 -9.48
N SER A 67 33.04 26.17 -8.60
CA SER A 67 32.21 26.12 -7.38
C SER A 67 30.71 26.13 -7.72
N LEU A 68 30.28 26.98 -8.65
CA LEU A 68 28.91 27.02 -9.18
C LEU A 68 28.52 25.69 -9.85
N LEU A 69 29.44 25.06 -10.58
CA LEU A 69 29.21 23.78 -11.23
C LEU A 69 28.97 22.68 -10.18
N PHE A 70 29.77 22.62 -9.11
CA PHE A 70 29.55 21.68 -8.01
C PHE A 70 28.21 21.92 -7.29
N LEU A 71 27.87 23.19 -7.02
CA LEU A 71 26.60 23.58 -6.41
C LEU A 71 25.40 23.15 -7.27
N THR A 72 25.47 23.40 -8.57
CA THR A 72 24.42 23.03 -9.53
C THR A 72 24.26 21.52 -9.60
N ASN A 73 25.36 20.77 -9.66
CA ASN A 73 25.32 19.31 -9.71
C ASN A 73 24.68 18.72 -8.43
N GLU A 74 25.02 19.23 -7.25
CA GLU A 74 24.40 18.76 -6.00
C GLU A 74 22.90 19.10 -5.93
N LEU A 75 22.50 20.28 -6.42
CA LEU A 75 21.09 20.67 -6.50
C LEU A 75 20.31 19.76 -7.46
N GLN A 76 20.88 19.48 -8.65
CA GLN A 76 20.30 18.54 -9.62
C GLN A 76 20.17 17.13 -9.05
N LYS A 77 21.20 16.62 -8.34
CA LYS A 77 21.10 15.31 -7.67
C LYS A 77 19.99 15.28 -6.62
N LYS A 78 19.82 16.36 -5.86
CA LYS A 78 18.77 16.47 -4.85
C LYS A 78 17.38 16.46 -5.49
N GLU A 79 17.19 17.23 -6.55
CA GLU A 79 15.94 17.26 -7.31
C GLU A 79 15.65 15.91 -7.97
N LEU A 80 16.64 15.29 -8.62
CA LEU A 80 16.50 13.97 -9.22
C LEU A 80 16.08 12.91 -8.19
N ARG A 81 16.66 12.93 -6.98
CA ARG A 81 16.25 12.02 -5.89
C ARG A 81 14.82 12.28 -5.42
N ALA A 82 14.42 13.54 -5.32
CA ALA A 82 13.05 13.91 -4.94
C ALA A 82 12.05 13.46 -6.02
N THR A 83 12.37 13.69 -7.29
CA THR A 83 11.58 13.26 -8.45
C THR A 83 11.47 11.74 -8.53
N ASN A 84 12.58 11.01 -8.36
CA ASN A 84 12.56 9.55 -8.34
C ASN A 84 11.69 9.01 -7.20
N LYS A 85 11.78 9.61 -6.00
CA LYS A 85 10.92 9.23 -4.88
C LYS A 85 9.44 9.46 -5.20
N PHE A 86 9.11 10.59 -5.83
CA PHE A 86 7.74 10.89 -6.25
C PHE A 86 7.22 9.89 -7.29
N PHE A 87 8.03 9.54 -8.29
CA PHE A 87 7.67 8.53 -9.29
C PHE A 87 7.48 7.14 -8.68
N GLN A 88 8.35 6.74 -7.74
CA GLN A 88 8.19 5.49 -7.00
C GLN A 88 6.85 5.48 -6.24
N GLN A 89 6.55 6.56 -5.52
CA GLN A 89 5.28 6.70 -4.81
C GLN A 89 4.07 6.62 -5.74
N GLN A 90 4.13 7.28 -6.90
CA GLN A 90 3.05 7.23 -7.89
C GLN A 90 2.87 5.81 -8.46
N ASN A 91 3.96 5.09 -8.69
CA ASN A 91 3.91 3.71 -9.16
C ASN A 91 3.29 2.79 -8.10
N ASP A 92 3.66 2.97 -6.83
CA ASP A 92 3.09 2.22 -5.71
C ASP A 92 1.59 2.50 -5.56
N ASP A 93 1.16 3.77 -5.68
CA ASP A 93 -0.27 4.12 -5.66
C ASP A 93 -1.01 3.44 -6.82
N SER A 94 -0.45 3.53 -8.03
CA SER A 94 -1.06 2.94 -9.23
C SER A 94 -1.22 1.43 -9.08
N HIS A 95 -0.16 0.74 -8.62
CA HIS A 95 -0.20 -0.70 -8.37
C HIS A 95 -1.24 -1.05 -7.31
N TYR A 96 -1.27 -0.32 -6.18
CA TYR A 96 -2.27 -0.51 -5.14
C TYR A 96 -3.71 -0.38 -5.68
N PHE A 97 -4.01 0.71 -6.38
CA PHE A 97 -5.36 0.94 -6.91
C PHE A 97 -5.74 -0.06 -7.99
N ASN A 98 -4.78 -0.56 -8.77
CA ASN A 98 -5.04 -1.65 -9.71
C ASN A 98 -5.43 -2.95 -8.98
N LEU A 99 -4.72 -3.31 -7.89
CA LEU A 99 -5.10 -4.45 -7.06
C LEU A 99 -6.49 -4.27 -6.44
N ILE A 100 -6.80 -3.08 -5.94
CA ILE A 100 -8.13 -2.80 -5.39
C ILE A 100 -9.21 -2.86 -6.46
N ASN A 101 -8.97 -2.33 -7.66
CA ASN A 101 -9.95 -2.39 -8.74
C ASN A 101 -10.26 -3.84 -9.10
N LEU A 102 -9.23 -4.66 -9.32
CA LEU A 102 -9.38 -6.11 -9.56
C LEU A 102 -10.16 -6.79 -8.42
N PHE A 103 -9.83 -6.45 -7.17
CA PHE A 103 -10.50 -6.98 -6.00
C PHE A 103 -11.98 -6.61 -5.95
N THR A 104 -12.33 -5.36 -6.22
CA THR A 104 -13.73 -4.91 -6.27
C THR A 104 -14.47 -5.43 -7.50
N ASP A 105 -13.78 -5.74 -8.59
CA ASP A 105 -14.39 -6.33 -9.78
C ASP A 105 -14.76 -7.78 -9.53
N ILE A 106 -13.87 -8.58 -8.90
CA ILE A 106 -14.23 -9.92 -8.40
C ILE A 106 -15.40 -9.80 -7.42
N GLN A 107 -15.31 -8.87 -6.46
CA GLN A 107 -16.38 -8.64 -5.49
C GLN A 107 -17.73 -8.36 -6.14
N ARG A 108 -17.78 -7.65 -7.27
CA ARG A 108 -19.05 -7.30 -7.96
C ARG A 108 -19.58 -8.42 -8.84
N ASN A 109 -18.69 -9.23 -9.42
CA ASN A 109 -19.03 -10.23 -10.42
C ASN A 109 -19.27 -11.63 -9.83
N VAL A 110 -18.90 -11.85 -8.58
CA VAL A 110 -19.25 -13.07 -7.85
C VAL A 110 -20.77 -13.22 -7.77
N GLU A 111 -21.27 -14.34 -8.30
CA GLU A 111 -22.68 -14.67 -8.37
C GLU A 111 -22.92 -16.12 -7.93
N LEU A 112 -23.89 -16.31 -7.05
CA LEU A 112 -24.41 -17.62 -6.67
C LEU A 112 -25.83 -17.74 -7.21
N LEU A 113 -26.02 -18.72 -8.10
CA LEU A 113 -27.31 -19.07 -8.64
C LEU A 113 -27.89 -20.24 -7.83
N TYR A 114 -28.99 -19.98 -7.14
CA TYR A 114 -29.67 -20.97 -6.31
C TYR A 114 -31.03 -21.31 -6.91
N GLU A 115 -31.19 -22.55 -7.37
CA GLU A 115 -32.49 -23.09 -7.79
C GLU A 115 -33.12 -23.86 -6.64
N TYR A 116 -34.36 -23.52 -6.28
CA TYR A 116 -35.17 -24.33 -5.38
C TYR A 116 -36.51 -24.69 -6.01
N ILE A 117 -36.98 -25.87 -5.62
CA ILE A 117 -38.27 -26.39 -6.05
C ILE A 117 -39.28 -26.01 -4.98
N ASP A 118 -40.20 -25.12 -5.32
CA ASP A 118 -41.34 -24.82 -4.46
C ASP A 118 -42.37 -25.95 -4.58
N ARG A 119 -42.46 -26.79 -3.56
CA ARG A 119 -43.42 -27.90 -3.48
C ARG A 119 -44.76 -27.50 -2.89
N SER A 120 -44.96 -26.23 -2.55
CA SER A 120 -46.24 -25.74 -2.02
C SER A 120 -47.30 -25.53 -3.10
N ILE A 121 -46.93 -25.68 -4.38
CA ILE A 121 -47.80 -25.52 -5.54
C ILE A 121 -48.11 -26.94 -6.07
N ASP A 122 -49.40 -27.29 -6.02
CA ASP A 122 -50.07 -28.57 -6.34
C ASP A 122 -49.25 -29.70 -7.03
N PRO A 123 -49.36 -30.97 -6.58
CA PRO A 123 -48.46 -32.06 -6.97
C PRO A 123 -48.70 -32.62 -8.38
N ILE A 124 -49.51 -31.97 -9.23
CA ILE A 124 -50.00 -32.59 -10.47
C ILE A 124 -49.36 -32.09 -11.76
N ASP A 125 -48.87 -30.85 -11.95
CA ASP A 125 -48.24 -30.56 -13.27
C ASP A 125 -47.34 -29.32 -13.45
N ASN A 126 -46.98 -28.55 -12.42
CA ASN A 126 -46.09 -27.39 -12.63
C ASN A 126 -45.02 -27.27 -11.54
N VAL A 127 -43.88 -27.93 -11.74
CA VAL A 127 -42.66 -27.68 -10.95
C VAL A 127 -42.15 -26.28 -11.29
N ILE A 128 -42.57 -25.27 -10.53
CA ILE A 128 -41.99 -23.93 -10.65
C ILE A 128 -40.62 -23.95 -10.00
N ARG A 129 -39.57 -23.91 -10.82
CA ARG A 129 -38.19 -23.69 -10.37
C ARG A 129 -38.01 -22.20 -10.14
N ASN A 130 -37.89 -21.81 -8.88
CA ASN A 130 -37.54 -20.45 -8.53
C ASN A 130 -36.02 -20.33 -8.45
N THR A 131 -35.46 -19.36 -9.16
CA THR A 131 -34.03 -19.06 -9.17
C THR A 131 -33.77 -17.79 -8.37
N THR A 132 -33.02 -17.89 -7.28
CA THR A 132 -32.52 -16.74 -6.53
C THR A 132 -31.06 -16.51 -6.89
N ILE A 133 -30.70 -15.30 -7.32
CA ILE A 133 -29.31 -14.93 -7.62
C ILE A 133 -28.79 -14.03 -6.51
N TYR A 134 -27.73 -14.47 -5.82
CA TYR A 134 -27.00 -13.64 -4.88
C TYR A 134 -25.76 -13.09 -5.58
N LYS A 135 -25.71 -11.76 -5.78
CA LYS A 135 -24.61 -11.08 -6.45
C LYS A 135 -23.84 -10.16 -5.51
N GLY A 136 -22.53 -10.18 -5.68
CA GLY A 136 -21.56 -9.33 -5.00
C GLY A 136 -21.75 -9.21 -3.50
N LYS A 137 -21.99 -8.01 -2.96
CA LYS A 137 -22.07 -7.81 -1.50
C LYS A 137 -23.06 -8.77 -0.81
N LYS A 138 -24.22 -9.05 -1.42
CA LYS A 138 -25.20 -10.00 -0.85
C LYS A 138 -24.67 -11.44 -0.81
N TYR A 139 -23.85 -11.83 -1.78
CA TYR A 139 -23.16 -13.12 -1.74
C TYR A 139 -22.24 -13.19 -0.53
N PHE A 140 -21.36 -12.19 -0.35
CA PHE A 140 -20.40 -12.20 0.75
C PHE A 140 -21.07 -12.07 2.13
N GLU A 141 -22.20 -11.36 2.23
CA GLU A 141 -23.00 -11.34 3.46
C GLU A 141 -23.50 -12.75 3.81
N ASN A 142 -24.08 -13.48 2.85
CA ASN A 142 -24.53 -14.86 3.08
C ASN A 142 -23.35 -15.80 3.37
N ALA A 143 -22.24 -15.65 2.65
CA ALA A 143 -21.04 -16.43 2.88
C ALA A 143 -20.47 -16.18 4.29
N ALA A 144 -20.44 -14.92 4.75
CA ALA A 144 -20.05 -14.55 6.11
C ALA A 144 -20.93 -15.25 7.15
N TRP A 145 -22.27 -15.23 6.96
CA TRP A 145 -23.20 -15.92 7.85
C TRP A 145 -22.98 -17.43 7.89
N CYS A 146 -22.74 -18.07 6.74
CA CYS A 146 -22.41 -19.49 6.69
C CYS A 146 -21.15 -19.82 7.49
N VAL A 147 -20.09 -19.02 7.33
CA VAL A 147 -18.83 -19.23 8.04
C VAL A 147 -19.01 -19.01 9.54
N LEU A 148 -19.75 -17.98 9.95
CA LEU A 148 -20.07 -17.72 11.35
C LEU A 148 -20.86 -18.87 11.98
N ALA A 149 -21.96 -19.30 11.32
CA ALA A 149 -22.78 -20.42 11.76
C ALA A 149 -21.96 -21.71 11.93
N PHE A 150 -21.01 -21.92 11.01
CA PHE A 150 -20.09 -23.04 11.05
C PHE A 150 -19.15 -22.99 12.25
N PHE A 151 -18.48 -21.87 12.51
CA PHE A 151 -17.59 -21.76 13.66
C PHE A 151 -18.36 -21.86 14.99
N GLU A 152 -19.55 -21.29 15.06
CA GLU A 152 -20.44 -21.42 16.23
C GLU A 152 -20.88 -22.87 16.45
N PHE A 153 -21.18 -23.62 15.38
CA PHE A 153 -21.48 -25.04 15.46
C PHE A 153 -20.28 -25.87 15.94
N CYS A 154 -19.08 -25.62 15.42
CA CYS A 154 -17.89 -26.36 15.83
C CYS A 154 -17.51 -26.16 17.32
N GLU A 155 -17.92 -25.03 17.90
CA GLU A 155 -17.70 -24.71 19.32
C GLU A 155 -18.78 -25.28 20.24
N THR A 156 -20.06 -25.13 19.88
CA THR A 156 -21.19 -25.48 20.75
C THR A 156 -21.76 -26.88 20.50
N SER A 157 -21.61 -27.41 19.28
CA SER A 157 -22.19 -28.67 18.80
C SER A 157 -23.68 -28.84 19.13
N SER A 158 -24.42 -27.74 19.26
CA SER A 158 -25.83 -27.77 19.66
C SER A 158 -26.75 -28.05 18.47
N GLU A 159 -27.91 -28.67 18.70
CA GLU A 159 -28.90 -28.92 17.64
C GLU A 159 -29.42 -27.61 17.03
N LYS A 160 -29.48 -26.54 17.84
CA LYS A 160 -29.86 -25.20 17.38
C LYS A 160 -28.85 -24.64 16.38
N THR A 161 -27.56 -24.73 16.67
CA THR A 161 -26.49 -24.26 15.77
C THR A 161 -26.34 -25.16 14.55
N LYS A 162 -26.62 -26.46 14.69
CA LYS A 162 -26.74 -27.40 13.55
C LYS A 162 -27.85 -26.99 12.58
N THR A 163 -29.05 -26.71 13.10
CA THR A 163 -30.20 -26.28 12.28
C THR A 163 -29.90 -24.93 11.62
N TYR A 164 -29.26 -24.00 12.35
CA TYR A 164 -28.87 -22.72 11.81
C TYR A 164 -27.84 -22.86 10.67
N LEU A 165 -26.79 -23.66 10.86
CA LEU A 165 -25.81 -23.98 9.82
C LEU A 165 -26.48 -24.63 8.60
N GLN A 166 -27.39 -25.59 8.79
CA GLN A 166 -28.15 -26.19 7.70
C GLN A 166 -28.92 -25.14 6.91
N ASN A 167 -29.63 -24.24 7.58
CA ASN A 167 -30.36 -23.14 6.93
C ASN A 167 -29.45 -22.21 6.14
N CYS A 168 -28.25 -21.93 6.65
CA CYS A 168 -27.24 -21.14 5.95
C CYS A 168 -26.69 -21.85 4.70
N LEU A 169 -26.60 -23.19 4.70
CA LEU A 169 -26.12 -23.97 3.55
C LEU A 169 -27.18 -24.14 2.45
N ILE A 170 -28.47 -23.93 2.76
CA ILE A 170 -29.58 -24.05 1.80
C ILE A 170 -29.31 -23.22 0.52
N PRO A 171 -29.02 -21.91 0.58
CA PRO A 171 -28.68 -21.09 -0.59
C PRO A 171 -27.54 -21.62 -1.47
N PHE A 172 -26.68 -22.48 -0.95
CA PHE A 172 -25.52 -23.03 -1.66
C PHE A 172 -25.82 -24.42 -2.26
N GLY A 173 -27.07 -24.89 -2.20
CA GLY A 173 -27.48 -26.17 -2.77
C GLY A 173 -26.87 -27.39 -2.09
N ARG A 174 -26.35 -27.24 -0.86
CA ARG A 174 -25.72 -28.32 -0.08
C ARG A 174 -26.57 -28.62 1.15
N ASN A 175 -27.37 -29.68 1.09
CA ASN A 175 -28.25 -30.09 2.19
C ASN A 175 -28.03 -31.57 2.51
N SER A 176 -27.18 -31.86 3.51
CA SER A 176 -27.38 -32.88 4.56
C SER A 176 -26.08 -33.33 5.23
N ASP A 177 -24.98 -33.45 4.48
CA ASP A 177 -23.83 -34.25 4.95
C ASP A 177 -22.65 -33.44 5.50
N ILE A 178 -22.53 -32.15 5.12
CA ILE A 178 -21.41 -31.31 5.57
C ILE A 178 -21.44 -31.16 7.10
N ALA A 179 -22.61 -30.84 7.67
CA ALA A 179 -22.80 -30.71 9.11
C ALA A 179 -22.43 -31.99 9.89
N ASN A 180 -22.65 -33.16 9.30
CA ASN A 180 -22.32 -34.44 9.92
C ASN A 180 -20.82 -34.81 9.76
N SER A 181 -20.12 -34.18 8.81
CA SER A 181 -18.68 -34.38 8.57
C SER A 181 -17.78 -33.42 9.36
N ILE A 182 -18.38 -32.40 9.98
CA ILE A 182 -17.69 -31.41 10.80
C ILE A 182 -17.40 -32.01 12.18
N LYS A 183 -16.18 -31.82 12.66
CA LYS A 183 -15.72 -32.31 13.96
C LYS A 183 -15.66 -31.19 14.98
N ALA A 184 -16.07 -31.51 16.21
CA ALA A 184 -16.03 -30.57 17.32
C ALA A 184 -14.58 -30.20 17.70
N ARG A 185 -14.40 -29.00 18.26
CA ARG A 185 -13.07 -28.50 18.63
C ARG A 185 -12.29 -29.41 19.58
N SER A 186 -12.99 -30.11 20.46
CA SER A 186 -12.41 -31.02 21.46
C SER A 186 -11.60 -32.18 20.86
N GLU A 187 -11.70 -32.44 19.55
CA GLU A 187 -10.97 -33.50 18.86
C GLU A 187 -9.58 -33.08 18.37
N PHE A 188 -9.19 -31.81 18.51
CA PHE A 188 -7.96 -31.25 17.95
C PHE A 188 -7.05 -30.62 19.00
N ASN A 189 -5.74 -30.82 18.86
CA ASN A 189 -4.72 -30.29 19.77
C ASN A 189 -4.27 -28.86 19.42
N SER A 190 -4.52 -28.36 18.21
CA SER A 190 -4.17 -26.99 17.80
C SER A 190 -5.33 -26.27 17.12
N ASP A 191 -5.39 -24.94 17.29
CA ASP A 191 -6.35 -24.06 16.61
C ASP A 191 -6.24 -24.17 15.10
N LEU A 192 -5.01 -24.28 14.60
CA LEU A 192 -4.69 -24.31 13.19
C LEU A 192 -5.14 -25.61 12.54
N ASP A 193 -4.91 -26.76 13.17
CA ASP A 193 -5.37 -28.07 12.65
C ASP A 193 -6.90 -28.16 12.64
N PHE A 194 -7.53 -27.64 13.69
CA PHE A 194 -8.99 -27.54 13.77
C PHE A 194 -9.56 -26.65 12.66
N CYS A 195 -8.99 -25.45 12.47
CA CYS A 195 -9.43 -24.54 11.42
C CYS A 195 -9.19 -25.15 10.04
N ALA A 196 -8.00 -25.70 9.78
CA ALA A 196 -7.66 -26.30 8.49
C ALA A 196 -8.58 -27.47 8.15
N TYR A 197 -8.80 -28.41 9.09
CA TYR A 197 -9.65 -29.57 8.86
C TYR A 197 -11.10 -29.17 8.55
N ASN A 198 -11.70 -28.33 9.41
CA ASN A 198 -13.10 -27.99 9.25
C ASN A 198 -13.29 -27.00 8.09
N LEU A 199 -12.34 -26.10 7.82
CA LEU A 199 -12.39 -25.22 6.65
C LEU A 199 -12.37 -26.04 5.36
N ASP A 200 -11.60 -27.12 5.28
CA ASP A 200 -11.60 -28.03 4.12
C ASP A 200 -12.99 -28.66 3.84
N LYS A 201 -13.83 -28.81 4.87
CA LYS A 201 -15.20 -29.33 4.72
C LYS A 201 -16.22 -28.29 4.26
N ILE A 202 -16.06 -27.03 4.66
CA ILE A 202 -16.95 -25.95 4.22
C ILE A 202 -16.45 -25.25 2.96
N ARG A 203 -15.17 -25.39 2.60
CA ARG A 203 -14.56 -24.84 1.38
C ARG A 203 -15.37 -25.17 0.11
N PRO A 204 -15.78 -26.42 -0.14
CA PRO A 204 -16.50 -26.78 -1.36
C PRO A 204 -17.92 -26.16 -1.47
N VAL A 205 -18.38 -25.44 -0.44
CA VAL A 205 -19.64 -24.70 -0.43
C VAL A 205 -19.53 -23.38 -1.19
N PHE A 206 -18.37 -22.72 -1.14
CA PHE A 206 -18.14 -21.44 -1.81
C PHE A 206 -17.67 -21.63 -3.25
N ILE A 207 -18.06 -20.70 -4.13
CA ILE A 207 -17.65 -20.71 -5.54
C ILE A 207 -16.15 -20.40 -5.69
N LEU A 208 -15.55 -20.81 -6.81
CA LEU A 208 -14.10 -20.69 -7.04
C LEU A 208 -13.59 -19.25 -6.90
N GLU A 209 -14.38 -18.30 -7.41
CA GLU A 209 -14.11 -16.86 -7.39
C GLU A 209 -13.98 -16.30 -5.97
N THR A 210 -14.52 -17.01 -4.97
CA THR A 210 -14.33 -16.66 -3.56
C THR A 210 -12.89 -16.91 -3.11
N TYR A 211 -12.23 -17.93 -3.64
CA TYR A 211 -10.81 -18.19 -3.37
C TYR A 211 -9.92 -17.18 -4.06
N ASP A 212 -10.26 -16.81 -5.30
CA ASP A 212 -9.54 -15.74 -6.00
C ASP A 212 -9.65 -14.41 -5.25
N TYR A 213 -10.85 -14.11 -4.71
CA TYR A 213 -11.08 -12.95 -3.86
C TYR A 213 -10.20 -12.96 -2.59
N VAL A 214 -10.17 -14.08 -1.85
CA VAL A 214 -9.35 -14.21 -0.64
C VAL A 214 -7.86 -14.16 -0.97
N SER A 215 -7.43 -14.80 -2.06
CA SER A 215 -6.03 -14.83 -2.49
C SER A 215 -5.55 -13.43 -2.89
N LEU A 216 -6.37 -12.69 -3.64
CA LEU A 216 -6.07 -11.31 -4.00
C LEU A 216 -6.05 -10.39 -2.77
N PHE A 217 -6.90 -10.64 -1.77
CA PHE A 217 -6.83 -9.95 -0.49
C PHE A 217 -5.49 -10.16 0.21
N ILE A 218 -4.97 -11.39 0.23
CA ILE A 218 -3.64 -11.69 0.81
C ILE A 218 -2.55 -10.95 0.06
N GLU A 219 -2.58 -10.92 -1.27
CA GLU A 219 -1.61 -10.16 -2.08
C GLU A 219 -1.68 -8.65 -1.82
N ILE A 220 -2.88 -8.09 -1.62
CA ILE A 220 -3.05 -6.70 -1.18
C ILE A 220 -2.38 -6.49 0.19
N LEU A 221 -2.57 -7.40 1.15
CA LEU A 221 -1.93 -7.29 2.47
C LEU A 221 -0.40 -7.39 2.37
N LYS A 222 0.14 -8.30 1.56
CA LYS A 222 1.57 -8.43 1.28
C LYS A 222 2.15 -7.13 0.74
N PHE A 223 1.49 -6.54 -0.25
CA PHE A 223 1.90 -5.26 -0.81
C PHE A 223 1.88 -4.14 0.24
N ILE A 224 0.81 -4.04 1.04
CA ILE A 224 0.70 -3.03 2.10
C ILE A 224 1.82 -3.16 3.13
N ALA A 225 2.22 -4.39 3.49
CA ALA A 225 3.26 -4.65 4.48
C ALA A 225 4.63 -4.07 4.11
N ILE A 226 4.93 -3.97 2.81
CA ILE A 226 6.20 -3.44 2.30
C ILE A 226 6.10 -1.99 1.81
N ALA A 227 4.90 -1.42 1.75
CA ALA A 227 4.68 -0.08 1.20
C ALA A 227 5.01 1.06 2.19
N ASP A 228 5.58 2.15 1.67
CA ASP A 228 5.88 3.37 2.44
C ASP A 228 4.62 4.00 3.08
N ARG A 229 3.46 3.88 2.42
CA ARG A 229 2.17 4.46 2.85
C ARG A 229 1.20 3.42 3.43
N LYS A 230 1.72 2.47 4.19
CA LYS A 230 0.94 1.37 4.79
C LYS A 230 -0.38 1.81 5.46
N ASP A 231 -0.37 2.87 6.25
CA ASP A 231 -1.55 3.30 7.03
C ASP A 231 -2.67 3.85 6.14
N LEU A 232 -2.30 4.56 5.08
CA LEU A 232 -3.25 5.07 4.08
C LEU A 232 -3.94 3.90 3.37
N TYR A 233 -3.15 2.95 2.87
CA TYR A 233 -3.66 1.80 2.14
C TYR A 233 -4.51 0.89 3.05
N LEU A 234 -4.06 0.62 4.29
CA LEU A 234 -4.83 -0.12 5.29
C LEU A 234 -6.21 0.51 5.55
N ASN A 235 -6.26 1.82 5.73
CA ASN A 235 -7.52 2.52 5.99
C ASN A 235 -8.43 2.51 4.77
N TYR A 236 -7.88 2.60 3.56
CA TYR A 236 -8.65 2.56 2.32
C TYR A 236 -9.34 1.21 2.12
N ILE A 237 -8.59 0.09 2.15
CA ILE A 237 -9.18 -1.24 1.98
C ILE A 237 -10.21 -1.57 3.09
N ARG A 238 -9.97 -1.15 4.33
CA ARG A 238 -10.95 -1.28 5.42
C ARG A 238 -12.24 -0.49 5.15
N GLY A 239 -12.14 0.65 4.48
CA GLY A 239 -13.29 1.46 4.08
C GLY A 239 -14.06 0.86 2.90
N VAL A 240 -13.39 0.10 2.03
CA VAL A 240 -14.02 -0.63 0.91
C VAL A 240 -14.83 -1.83 1.42
N LEU A 241 -14.31 -2.53 2.43
CA LEU A 241 -14.92 -3.75 2.96
C LEU A 241 -16.06 -3.45 3.94
N SER A 242 -17.21 -4.09 3.73
CA SER A 242 -18.27 -4.11 4.72
C SER A 242 -17.86 -4.91 5.96
N PRO A 243 -18.49 -4.67 7.13
CA PRO A 243 -18.13 -5.39 8.36
C PRO A 243 -18.30 -6.92 8.24
N MET A 244 -19.30 -7.39 7.49
CA MET A 244 -19.52 -8.82 7.24
C MET A 244 -18.45 -9.41 6.33
N GLU A 245 -18.00 -8.67 5.31
CA GLU A 245 -16.88 -9.10 4.46
C GLU A 245 -15.58 -9.16 5.24
N GLN A 246 -15.35 -8.23 6.16
CA GLN A 246 -14.18 -8.29 7.06
C GLN A 246 -14.22 -9.54 7.96
N SER A 247 -15.40 -9.88 8.50
CA SER A 247 -15.60 -11.14 9.24
C SER A 247 -15.34 -12.36 8.36
N PHE A 248 -15.89 -12.38 7.15
CA PHE A 248 -15.68 -13.47 6.20
C PHE A 248 -14.19 -13.67 5.90
N LEU A 249 -13.49 -12.60 5.50
CA LEU A 249 -12.06 -12.62 5.21
C LEU A 249 -11.24 -13.06 6.43
N PHE A 250 -11.59 -12.58 7.63
CA PHE A 250 -10.96 -12.99 8.87
C PHE A 250 -10.94 -14.50 9.03
N TYR A 251 -12.09 -15.15 8.83
CA TYR A 251 -12.22 -16.59 8.99
C TYR A 251 -11.59 -17.38 7.85
N MET A 252 -11.74 -16.91 6.62
CA MET A 252 -11.10 -17.55 5.46
C MET A 252 -9.57 -17.50 5.55
N LEU A 253 -9.02 -16.43 6.12
CA LEU A 253 -7.59 -16.30 6.36
C LEU A 253 -7.06 -17.28 7.40
N LEU A 254 -7.87 -17.80 8.33
CA LEU A 254 -7.38 -18.75 9.34
C LEU A 254 -6.81 -20.03 8.72
N ALA A 255 -7.19 -20.37 7.48
CA ALA A 255 -6.59 -21.47 6.72
C ALA A 255 -5.22 -21.13 6.11
N ASP A 256 -4.81 -19.86 6.07
CA ASP A 256 -3.57 -19.41 5.44
C ASP A 256 -2.59 -18.86 6.49
N VAL A 257 -1.55 -19.64 6.80
CA VAL A 257 -0.54 -19.30 7.81
C VAL A 257 0.17 -17.97 7.48
N GLU A 258 0.47 -17.74 6.20
CA GLU A 258 1.17 -16.53 5.75
C GLU A 258 0.25 -15.32 5.84
N GLY A 259 -0.99 -15.46 5.35
CA GLY A 259 -2.03 -14.44 5.42
C GLY A 259 -2.33 -14.01 6.86
N VAL A 260 -2.44 -14.96 7.80
CA VAL A 260 -2.63 -14.67 9.22
C VAL A 260 -1.47 -13.85 9.78
N LYS A 261 -0.22 -14.26 9.50
CA LYS A 261 0.97 -13.58 10.00
C LYS A 261 0.99 -12.11 9.56
N ILE A 262 0.79 -11.87 8.27
CA ILE A 262 0.81 -10.52 7.69
C ILE A 262 -0.36 -9.69 8.25
N ALA A 263 -1.57 -10.26 8.31
CA ALA A 263 -2.73 -9.57 8.86
C ALA A 263 -2.54 -9.17 10.34
N LYS A 264 -1.84 -9.99 11.14
CA LYS A 264 -1.45 -9.67 12.52
C LYS A 264 -0.43 -8.55 12.58
N GLU A 265 0.63 -8.60 11.78
CA GLU A 265 1.66 -7.54 11.71
C GLU A 265 1.04 -6.18 11.33
N LEU A 266 0.10 -6.19 10.39
CA LEU A 266 -0.66 -5.02 9.96
C LEU A 266 -1.79 -4.62 10.91
N LYS A 267 -2.04 -5.42 11.95
CA LYS A 267 -3.19 -5.29 12.87
C LYS A 267 -4.51 -5.09 12.12
N PHE A 268 -4.69 -5.78 10.98
CA PHE A 268 -5.77 -5.50 10.03
C PHE A 268 -7.15 -5.56 10.69
N PHE A 269 -7.41 -6.65 11.43
CA PHE A 269 -8.70 -6.94 12.08
C PHE A 269 -8.83 -6.39 13.51
N SER A 270 -7.87 -5.59 13.99
CA SER A 270 -7.89 -5.07 15.37
C SER A 270 -9.10 -4.21 15.73
N LYS A 271 -9.80 -3.67 14.72
CA LYS A 271 -11.02 -2.85 14.88
C LYS A 271 -12.30 -3.61 14.56
N LEU A 272 -12.23 -4.92 14.29
CA LEU A 272 -13.40 -5.72 13.97
C LEU A 272 -14.28 -5.88 15.23
N PRO A 273 -15.58 -5.50 15.21
CA PRO A 273 -16.47 -5.65 16.35
C PRO A 273 -16.58 -7.12 16.78
N SER A 274 -16.53 -7.39 18.10
CA SER A 274 -16.65 -8.75 18.66
C SER A 274 -17.93 -9.47 18.26
N LYS A 275 -19.04 -8.74 18.07
CA LYS A 275 -20.32 -9.29 17.58
C LYS A 275 -20.28 -9.87 16.17
N LEU A 276 -19.22 -9.58 15.41
CA LEU A 276 -18.99 -10.12 14.07
C LEU A 276 -17.99 -11.29 14.10
N LEU A 277 -17.76 -11.85 15.28
CA LEU A 277 -16.95 -13.03 15.47
C LEU A 277 -17.80 -14.04 16.24
N ALA A 278 -17.67 -15.32 15.89
CA ALA A 278 -18.31 -16.43 16.56
C ALA A 278 -17.91 -16.53 18.05
N ASN A 279 -16.71 -16.05 18.42
CA ASN A 279 -16.21 -16.12 19.79
C ASN A 279 -15.28 -14.95 20.13
N GLU A 280 -15.36 -14.46 21.37
CA GLU A 280 -14.45 -13.45 21.91
C GLU A 280 -12.99 -13.92 21.93
N VAL A 281 -12.73 -15.24 22.00
CA VAL A 281 -11.38 -15.81 21.91
C VAL A 281 -10.76 -15.56 20.53
N HIS A 282 -11.56 -15.48 19.47
CA HIS A 282 -11.08 -15.10 18.13
C HIS A 282 -10.58 -13.65 18.08
N VAL A 283 -11.10 -12.76 18.94
CA VAL A 283 -10.56 -11.40 19.13
C VAL A 283 -9.13 -11.46 19.67
N LYS A 284 -8.89 -12.33 20.65
CA LYS A 284 -7.56 -12.51 21.28
C LYS A 284 -6.54 -13.12 20.35
N PHE A 285 -6.96 -13.88 19.34
CA PHE A 285 -6.04 -14.45 18.34
C PHE A 285 -5.33 -13.36 17.52
N TYR A 286 -5.89 -12.16 17.39
CA TYR A 286 -5.34 -11.04 16.59
C TYR A 286 -4.92 -9.80 17.42
N GLN A 287 -5.04 -9.85 18.74
CA GLN A 287 -4.49 -8.84 19.66
C GLN A 287 -3.08 -9.24 20.10
#